data_AF-A0A7K3J244-F1
#
_entry.id   AF-A0A7K3J244-F1
#
_cell.length_a   1.000
_cell.length_b   1.000
_cell.length_c   1.000
_cell.angle_alpha   90.00
_cell.angle_beta   90.00
_cell.angle_gamma   90.00
#
_symmetry.space_group_name_H-M   'P 1'
#
loop_
_entity.id
_entity.type
_entity.pdbx_description
1 polymer ?
#
loop_
_entity_poly.entity_id
_entity_poly.type
_entity_poly.pdbx_seq_one_letter_code
_entity_poly.pdbx_strand_id
1 'polypeptide(L)'
;KKLGSLKLRTKYNINITRIYRSGIEFVASPEIRLQMGDKLTIVGDEDSLKKVTEQLGDSINRLDEPNIIPIFIGILAGVILGSIPIKIPGIIHPVKLGLAGGPLIVAILLSKYGYKFQLVSYTTPSANLMLREIGIVLFLASVGITAGAKFVPAILSGDGFVWMGYGAVITLLPLLLISF
;
A
#
# COMPACT_ATOMS: atom_id res chain seq x y z
N LYS A 1 -8.12 17.57 7.54
CA LYS A 1 -8.77 18.48 8.54
C LYS A 1 -9.99 17.77 9.13
N LYS A 2 -10.46 18.06 10.35
CA LYS A 2 -11.72 17.46 10.86
C LYS A 2 -12.91 18.02 10.08
N LEU A 3 -13.89 17.20 9.73
CA LEU A 3 -15.07 17.61 8.98
C LEU A 3 -15.84 18.74 9.69
N GLY A 4 -16.06 18.58 11.00
CA GLY A 4 -16.75 19.59 11.81
C GLY A 4 -16.04 20.95 11.86
N SER A 5 -14.70 20.98 11.74
CA SER A 5 -13.93 22.23 11.74
C SER A 5 -14.16 23.07 10.49
N LEU A 6 -14.64 22.46 9.39
CA LEU A 6 -14.92 23.17 8.14
C LEU A 6 -16.27 23.90 8.17
N LYS A 7 -17.16 23.57 9.12
CA LYS A 7 -18.50 24.16 9.31
C LYS A 7 -19.29 24.32 8.00
N LEU A 8 -19.15 23.37 7.08
CA LEU A 8 -19.70 23.47 5.72
C LEU A 8 -21.22 23.59 5.68
N ARG A 9 -21.91 22.90 6.60
CA ARG A 9 -23.36 23.01 6.77
C ARG A 9 -23.81 24.42 7.13
N THR A 10 -23.12 25.07 8.07
CA THR A 10 -23.47 26.43 8.51
C THR A 10 -23.05 27.48 7.48
N LYS A 11 -21.93 27.25 6.78
CA LYS A 11 -21.34 28.23 5.86
C LYS A 11 -21.99 28.22 4.48
N TYR A 12 -22.44 27.07 4.00
CA TYR A 12 -22.94 26.89 2.64
C TYR A 12 -24.31 26.18 2.58
N ASN A 13 -24.98 25.92 3.72
CA ASN A 13 -26.26 25.22 3.74
C ASN A 13 -26.25 23.83 3.05
N ILE A 14 -25.10 23.15 3.04
CA ILE A 14 -24.95 21.81 2.44
C ILE A 14 -24.93 20.71 3.50
N ASN A 15 -25.30 19.50 3.09
CA ASN A 15 -25.15 18.30 3.91
C ASN A 15 -24.26 17.27 3.20
N ILE A 16 -23.24 16.78 3.90
CA ILE A 16 -22.40 15.70 3.41
C ILE A 16 -23.03 14.42 3.94
N THR A 17 -23.54 13.59 3.05
CA THR A 17 -24.25 12.37 3.43
C THR A 17 -23.28 11.20 3.60
N ARG A 18 -22.27 11.12 2.73
CA ARG A 18 -21.36 9.98 2.65
C ARG A 18 -19.94 10.41 2.28
N ILE A 19 -18.98 9.62 2.74
CA ILE A 19 -17.56 9.74 2.44
C ILE A 19 -17.10 8.41 1.90
N TYR A 20 -16.46 8.37 0.75
CA TYR A 20 -15.88 7.18 0.18
C TYR A 20 -14.35 7.30 0.18
N ARG A 21 -13.68 6.32 0.80
CA ARG A 21 -12.21 6.26 0.89
C ARG A 21 -11.76 4.82 0.66
N SER A 22 -10.89 4.64 -0.34
CA SER A 22 -10.19 3.37 -0.59
C SER A 22 -11.10 2.13 -0.65
N GLY A 23 -12.29 2.24 -1.24
CA GLY A 23 -13.22 1.10 -1.34
C GLY A 23 -14.32 1.07 -0.28
N ILE A 24 -14.23 1.90 0.76
CA ILE A 24 -15.13 1.87 1.92
C ILE A 24 -15.96 3.14 1.96
N GLU A 25 -17.26 2.99 2.19
CA GLU A 25 -18.20 4.08 2.40
C GLU A 25 -18.46 4.30 3.89
N PHE A 26 -18.37 5.54 4.33
CA PHE A 26 -18.56 5.97 5.71
C PHE A 26 -19.73 6.95 5.77
N VAL A 27 -20.53 6.86 6.83
CA VAL A 27 -21.47 7.93 7.18
C VAL A 27 -20.67 9.14 7.64
N ALA A 28 -20.98 10.31 7.08
CA ALA A 28 -20.28 11.53 7.45
C ALA A 28 -20.52 11.89 8.91
N SER A 29 -19.45 12.06 9.68
CA SER A 29 -19.48 12.49 11.08
C SER A 29 -18.50 13.66 11.30
N PRO A 30 -18.82 14.63 12.18
CA PRO A 30 -17.97 15.78 12.46
C PRO A 30 -16.55 15.42 12.90
N GLU A 31 -16.38 14.25 13.53
CA GLU A 31 -15.09 13.78 14.06
C GLU A 31 -14.16 13.22 12.97
N ILE A 32 -14.71 12.87 11.79
CA ILE A 32 -13.93 12.29 10.70
C ILE A 32 -12.91 13.31 10.21
N ARG A 33 -11.65 12.87 10.13
CA ARG A 33 -10.58 13.62 9.48
C ARG A 33 -10.60 13.33 7.98
N LEU A 34 -10.89 14.35 7.19
CA LEU A 34 -10.76 14.31 5.73
C LEU A 34 -9.30 14.13 5.35
N GLN A 35 -9.08 13.21 4.42
CA GLN A 35 -7.81 12.86 3.80
C GLN A 35 -7.85 13.21 2.30
N MET A 36 -6.67 13.37 1.71
CA MET A 36 -6.58 13.57 0.26
C MET A 36 -7.03 12.30 -0.46
N GLY A 37 -7.87 12.43 -1.49
CA GLY A 37 -8.46 11.30 -2.21
C GLY A 37 -9.81 10.82 -1.68
N ASP A 38 -10.34 11.41 -0.61
CA ASP A 38 -11.72 11.16 -0.18
C ASP A 38 -12.71 11.69 -1.24
N LYS A 39 -13.65 10.83 -1.66
CA LYS A 39 -14.80 11.25 -2.47
C LYS A 39 -15.96 11.58 -1.52
N LEU A 40 -16.54 12.78 -1.62
CA LEU A 40 -17.61 13.24 -0.74
C LEU A 40 -18.93 13.32 -1.51
N THR A 41 -20.00 12.74 -0.97
CA THR A 41 -21.35 12.92 -1.49
C THR A 41 -22.03 14.06 -0.75
N ILE A 42 -22.37 15.11 -1.50
CA ILE A 42 -22.88 16.38 -0.96
C ILE A 42 -24.27 16.64 -1.53
N VAL A 43 -25.19 17.11 -0.68
CA VAL A 43 -26.56 17.48 -1.03
C VAL A 43 -26.81 18.92 -0.58
N GLY A 44 -27.36 19.76 -1.46
CA GLY A 44 -27.68 21.16 -1.19
C GLY A 44 -28.10 21.89 -2.46
N ASP A 45 -28.33 23.20 -2.35
CA ASP A 45 -28.69 24.07 -3.48
C ASP A 45 -27.53 24.18 -4.50
N GLU A 46 -27.86 24.37 -5.78
CA GLU A 46 -26.88 24.40 -6.89
C GLU A 46 -25.80 25.47 -6.69
N ASP A 47 -26.20 26.68 -6.27
CA ASP A 47 -25.27 27.79 -5.96
C ASP A 47 -24.32 27.46 -4.81
N SER A 48 -24.80 26.70 -3.84
CA SER A 48 -24.04 26.27 -2.65
C SER A 48 -23.08 25.15 -3.00
N LEU A 49 -23.50 24.21 -3.85
CA LEU A 49 -22.63 23.16 -4.39
C LEU A 49 -21.45 23.78 -5.15
N LYS A 50 -21.70 24.74 -6.05
CA LYS A 50 -20.64 25.41 -6.81
C LYS A 50 -19.56 26.05 -5.91
N LYS A 51 -19.99 26.77 -4.86
CA LYS A 51 -19.07 27.39 -3.88
C LYS A 51 -18.26 26.37 -3.08
N VAL A 52 -18.86 25.23 -2.75
CA VAL A 52 -18.18 24.15 -2.00
C VAL A 52 -17.19 23.42 -2.89
N THR A 53 -17.56 23.21 -4.15
CA THR A 53 -16.70 22.60 -5.17
C THR A 53 -15.46 23.44 -5.45
N GLU A 54 -15.54 24.78 -5.44
CA GLU A 54 -14.36 25.65 -5.51
C GLU A 54 -13.43 25.49 -4.30
N GLN A 55 -13.97 25.19 -3.12
CA GLN A 55 -13.19 25.03 -1.89
C GLN A 55 -12.59 23.62 -1.73
N LEU A 56 -13.32 22.58 -2.14
CA LEU A 56 -12.94 21.17 -1.97
C LEU A 56 -12.34 20.54 -3.24
N GLY A 57 -12.67 21.08 -4.41
CA GLY A 57 -12.31 20.56 -5.73
C GLY A 57 -13.39 19.63 -6.33
N ASP A 58 -13.51 19.62 -7.66
CA ASP A 58 -14.42 18.72 -8.44
C ASP A 58 -13.69 17.66 -9.27
N SER A 59 -12.43 17.40 -8.97
CA SER A 59 -11.56 16.62 -9.87
C SER A 59 -11.74 15.10 -9.68
N ILE A 60 -12.99 14.62 -9.77
CA ILE A 60 -13.33 13.18 -9.75
C ILE A 60 -12.61 12.45 -10.90
N ASN A 61 -12.47 13.08 -12.07
CA ASN A 61 -11.78 12.47 -13.22
C ASN A 61 -10.30 12.17 -12.96
N ARG A 62 -9.60 12.97 -12.13
CA ARG A 62 -8.21 12.65 -11.68
C ARG A 62 -8.16 11.50 -10.67
N LEU A 63 -9.30 11.11 -10.12
CA LEU A 63 -9.48 10.01 -9.18
C LEU A 63 -10.04 8.75 -9.88
N ASP A 64 -10.04 8.68 -11.21
CA ASP A 64 -10.39 7.44 -11.92
C ASP A 64 -9.21 6.92 -12.74
N GLU A 65 -8.26 7.79 -13.09
CA GLU A 65 -6.98 7.41 -13.68
C GLU A 65 -5.95 7.04 -12.60
N PRO A 66 -5.46 5.79 -12.54
CA PRO A 66 -4.44 5.40 -11.59
C PRO A 66 -3.09 6.07 -11.93
N ASN A 67 -2.51 6.80 -10.98
CA ASN A 67 -1.18 7.37 -11.14
C ASN A 67 -0.11 6.38 -10.66
N ILE A 68 0.53 5.70 -11.60
CA ILE A 68 1.55 4.67 -11.34
C ILE A 68 2.93 5.31 -11.08
N ILE A 69 3.15 6.57 -11.45
CA ILE A 69 4.46 7.23 -11.31
C ILE A 69 4.96 7.25 -9.84
N PRO A 70 4.16 7.62 -8.83
CA PRO A 70 4.57 7.55 -7.43
C PRO A 70 4.96 6.13 -6.98
N ILE A 71 4.30 5.10 -7.50
CA ILE A 71 4.61 3.69 -7.19
C ILE A 71 6.00 3.36 -7.75
N PHE A 72 6.26 3.71 -9.01
CA PHE A 72 7.56 3.47 -9.65
C PHE A 72 8.70 4.20 -8.93
N ILE A 73 8.51 5.49 -8.61
CA ILE A 73 9.50 6.28 -7.86
C ILE A 73 9.73 5.67 -6.47
N GLY A 74 8.67 5.24 -5.79
CA GLY A 74 8.77 4.60 -4.48
C GLY A 74 9.55 3.30 -4.50
N ILE A 75 9.30 2.44 -5.49
CA ILE A 75 10.07 1.19 -5.68
C ILE A 75 11.52 1.50 -6.02
N LEU A 76 11.78 2.41 -6.98
CA LEU A 76 13.13 2.75 -7.41
C LEU A 76 13.96 3.33 -6.25
N ALA A 77 13.45 4.37 -5.58
CA ALA A 77 14.10 4.97 -4.41
C ALA A 77 14.24 3.95 -3.27
N GLY A 78 13.23 3.09 -3.11
CA GLY A 78 13.24 1.98 -2.18
C GLY A 78 14.36 0.97 -2.42
N VAL A 79 14.55 0.52 -3.65
CA VAL A 79 15.62 -0.42 -4.02
C VAL A 79 16.99 0.22 -3.85
N ILE A 80 17.13 1.50 -4.22
CA ILE A 80 18.37 2.25 -3.99
C ILE A 80 18.69 2.31 -2.50
N LEU A 81 17.74 2.77 -1.67
CA LEU A 81 17.88 2.80 -0.21
C LEU A 81 18.17 1.40 0.36
N GLY A 82 17.46 0.39 -0.15
CA GLY A 82 17.54 -1.00 0.25
C GLY A 82 18.91 -1.63 0.02
N SER A 83 19.60 -1.16 -1.02
CA SER A 83 20.89 -1.68 -1.45
C SER A 83 22.07 -1.10 -0.67
N ILE A 84 21.85 -0.01 0.09
CA ILE A 84 22.88 0.63 0.91
C ILE A 84 23.24 -0.28 2.09
N PRO A 85 24.50 -0.72 2.22
CA PRO A 85 24.94 -1.54 3.34
C PRO A 85 25.06 -0.71 4.62
N ILE A 86 24.39 -1.13 5.68
CA ILE A 86 24.45 -0.55 7.02
C ILE A 86 25.39 -1.40 7.85
N LYS A 87 26.48 -0.79 8.34
CA LYS A 87 27.40 -1.44 9.28
C LYS A 87 26.87 -1.23 10.70
N ILE A 88 26.34 -2.29 11.29
CA ILE A 88 25.91 -2.29 12.69
C ILE A 88 27.09 -2.76 13.54
N PRO A 89 27.52 -2.00 14.58
CA PRO A 89 28.57 -2.44 15.49
C PRO A 89 28.22 -3.80 16.10
N GLY A 90 29.10 -4.79 15.98
CA GLY A 90 28.89 -6.15 16.48
C GLY A 90 28.44 -7.18 15.43
N ILE A 91 28.12 -6.77 14.20
CA ILE A 91 27.81 -7.71 13.09
C ILE A 91 28.97 -7.72 12.09
N ILE A 92 29.51 -8.91 11.82
CA ILE A 92 30.69 -9.11 10.94
C ILE A 92 30.38 -8.72 9.48
N HIS A 93 29.15 -8.96 9.02
CA HIS A 93 28.73 -8.65 7.66
C HIS A 93 27.82 -7.40 7.61
N PRO A 94 28.03 -6.49 6.64
CA PRO A 94 27.15 -5.34 6.47
C PRO A 94 25.72 -5.79 6.19
N VAL A 95 24.77 -5.27 6.98
CA VAL A 95 23.35 -5.61 6.83
C VAL A 95 22.74 -4.70 5.77
N LYS A 96 22.01 -5.28 4.82
CA LYS A 96 21.23 -4.54 3.83
C LYS A 96 19.75 -4.71 4.14
N LEU A 97 18.99 -3.64 3.91
CA LEU A 97 17.52 -3.68 3.94
C LEU A 97 16.95 -4.55 2.81
N GLY A 98 17.71 -4.70 1.72
CA GLY A 98 17.40 -5.59 0.61
C GLY A 98 16.31 -5.03 -0.32
N LEU A 99 15.94 -5.84 -1.31
CA LEU A 99 14.98 -5.49 -2.35
C LEU A 99 13.53 -5.38 -1.83
N ALA A 100 13.25 -5.93 -0.65
CA ALA A 100 11.92 -5.86 -0.02
C ALA A 100 11.85 -4.77 1.07
N GLY A 101 12.85 -4.72 1.97
CA GLY A 101 12.84 -3.80 3.11
C GLY A 101 12.97 -2.33 2.70
N GLY A 102 13.81 -2.04 1.71
CA GLY A 102 14.00 -0.68 1.20
C GLY A 102 12.71 -0.06 0.63
N PRO A 103 12.03 -0.72 -0.34
CA PRO A 103 10.72 -0.28 -0.83
C PRO A 103 9.66 -0.15 0.24
N LEU A 104 9.62 -1.04 1.24
CA LEU A 104 8.66 -0.93 2.34
C LEU A 104 8.84 0.38 3.13
N ILE A 105 10.07 0.71 3.51
CA ILE A 105 10.37 1.94 4.26
C ILE A 105 10.01 3.18 3.43
N VAL A 106 10.44 3.21 2.16
CA VAL A 106 10.14 4.34 1.27
C VAL A 106 8.64 4.48 1.03
N ALA A 107 7.90 3.37 0.86
CA ALA A 107 6.45 3.39 0.71
C ALA A 107 5.75 3.99 1.94
N ILE A 108 6.19 3.65 3.16
CA ILE A 108 5.66 4.25 4.41
C ILE A 108 5.94 5.76 4.46
N LEU A 109 7.15 6.18 4.09
CA LEU A 109 7.52 7.59 4.06
C LEU A 109 6.72 8.37 3.01
N LEU A 110 6.53 7.81 1.81
CA LEU A 110 5.71 8.41 0.75
C LEU A 110 4.24 8.43 1.13
N SER A 111 3.71 7.41 1.81
CA SER A 111 2.33 7.42 2.32
C SER A 111 2.10 8.58 3.30
N LYS A 112 3.07 8.84 4.19
CA LYS A 112 2.98 9.91 5.18
C LYS A 112 3.26 11.31 4.63
N TYR A 113 4.26 11.46 3.77
CA TYR A 113 4.79 12.76 3.33
C TYR A 113 4.60 13.05 1.84
N GLY A 114 4.12 12.10 1.05
CA GLY A 114 4.00 12.21 -0.41
C GLY A 114 3.10 13.35 -0.88
N TYR A 115 2.14 13.77 -0.05
CA TYR A 115 1.31 14.94 -0.35
C TYR A 115 2.10 16.25 -0.47
N LYS A 116 3.26 16.37 0.19
CA LYS A 116 4.13 17.56 0.08
C LYS A 116 4.89 17.59 -1.24
N PHE A 117 5.17 16.42 -1.83
CA PHE A 117 5.93 16.26 -3.06
C PHE A 117 5.03 16.04 -4.29
N GLN A 118 3.72 16.22 -4.15
CA GLN A 118 2.72 15.88 -5.18
C GLN A 118 2.78 14.40 -5.63
N LEU A 119 3.43 13.53 -4.85
CA LEU A 119 3.52 12.09 -5.07
C LEU A 119 2.36 11.37 -4.36
N VAL A 120 1.15 11.92 -4.47
CA VAL A 120 -0.04 11.27 -3.92
C VAL A 120 -0.39 10.13 -4.86
N SER A 121 -0.09 8.91 -4.44
CA SER A 121 -0.53 7.70 -5.14
C SER A 121 -2.04 7.56 -4.97
N TYR A 122 -2.77 7.91 -6.02
CA TYR A 122 -4.15 7.50 -6.14
C TYR A 122 -4.22 6.32 -7.12
N THR A 123 -4.77 5.22 -6.64
CA THR A 123 -4.92 3.98 -7.42
C THR A 123 -6.30 3.43 -7.14
N THR A 124 -7.04 3.12 -8.20
CA THR A 124 -8.35 2.49 -8.06
C THR A 124 -8.18 1.09 -7.45
N PRO A 125 -9.18 0.57 -6.71
CA PRO A 125 -9.11 -0.77 -6.12
C PRO A 125 -8.77 -1.85 -7.16
N SER A 126 -9.37 -1.79 -8.35
CA SER A 126 -9.12 -2.73 -9.44
C SER A 126 -7.67 -2.67 -9.95
N ALA A 127 -7.11 -1.48 -10.13
CA ALA A 127 -5.71 -1.32 -10.55
C ALA A 127 -4.75 -1.84 -9.47
N ASN A 128 -5.03 -1.60 -8.19
CA ASN A 128 -4.22 -2.13 -7.09
C ASN A 128 -4.25 -3.67 -7.04
N LEU A 129 -5.43 -4.28 -7.23
CA LEU A 129 -5.56 -5.75 -7.32
C LEU A 129 -4.76 -6.30 -8.51
N MET A 130 -4.90 -5.69 -9.68
CA MET A 130 -4.19 -6.10 -10.90
C MET A 130 -2.67 -6.02 -10.74
N LEU A 131 -2.17 -4.90 -10.22
CA LEU A 131 -0.73 -4.71 -9.96
C LEU A 131 -0.19 -5.74 -8.96
N ARG A 132 -0.94 -6.02 -7.89
CA ARG A 132 -0.56 -7.01 -6.88
C ARG A 132 -0.52 -8.42 -7.48
N GLU A 133 -1.53 -8.79 -8.24
CA GLU A 133 -1.63 -10.12 -8.85
C GLU A 133 -0.51 -10.34 -9.87
N ILE A 134 -0.28 -9.36 -10.76
CA ILE A 134 0.83 -9.40 -11.72
C ILE A 134 2.17 -9.51 -10.98
N GLY A 135 2.37 -8.72 -9.92
CA GLY A 135 3.60 -8.77 -9.13
C GLY A 135 3.85 -10.15 -8.51
N ILE A 136 2.81 -10.77 -7.93
CA ILE A 136 2.88 -12.12 -7.35
C ILE A 136 3.18 -13.16 -8.43
N VAL A 137 2.47 -13.11 -9.57
CA VAL A 137 2.67 -14.05 -10.68
C VAL A 137 4.09 -13.96 -11.24
N LEU A 138 4.60 -12.74 -11.49
CA LEU A 138 5.97 -12.54 -11.97
C LEU A 138 7.02 -13.00 -10.95
N PHE A 139 6.80 -12.73 -9.67
CA PHE A 139 7.67 -13.19 -8.59
C PHE A 139 7.71 -14.73 -8.51
N LEU A 140 6.54 -15.37 -8.46
CA LEU A 140 6.42 -16.83 -8.42
C LEU A 140 7.00 -17.49 -9.66
N ALA A 141 6.79 -16.90 -10.84
CA ALA A 141 7.39 -17.39 -12.09
C ALA A 141 8.93 -17.33 -12.02
N SER A 142 9.50 -16.21 -11.61
CA SER A 142 10.96 -16.04 -11.52
C SER A 142 11.59 -16.98 -10.49
N VAL A 143 11.01 -17.07 -9.28
CA VAL A 143 11.50 -17.97 -8.22
C VAL A 143 11.29 -19.43 -8.62
N GLY A 144 10.14 -19.75 -9.20
CA GLY A 144 9.81 -21.10 -9.67
C GLY A 144 10.76 -21.61 -10.75
N ILE A 145 11.12 -20.77 -11.73
CA ILE A 145 12.11 -21.12 -12.76
C ILE A 145 13.49 -21.32 -12.13
N THR A 146 13.91 -20.40 -11.25
CA THR A 146 15.25 -20.44 -10.62
C THR A 146 15.40 -21.64 -9.69
N ALA A 147 14.38 -21.96 -8.91
CA ALA A 147 14.37 -23.09 -8.00
C ALA A 147 14.14 -24.42 -8.74
N GLY A 148 13.29 -24.41 -9.78
CA GLY A 148 12.94 -25.59 -10.58
C GLY A 148 14.15 -26.26 -11.22
N ALA A 149 15.10 -25.47 -11.74
CA ALA A 149 16.35 -25.99 -12.30
C ALA A 149 17.17 -26.82 -11.29
N LYS A 150 17.07 -26.51 -9.99
CA LYS A 150 17.79 -27.19 -8.91
C LYS A 150 16.93 -28.21 -8.15
N PHE A 151 15.64 -28.33 -8.48
CA PHE A 151 14.68 -29.12 -7.72
C PHE A 151 15.00 -30.63 -7.73
N VAL A 152 15.16 -31.21 -8.92
CA VAL A 152 15.44 -32.66 -9.05
C VAL A 152 16.79 -33.03 -8.40
N PRO A 153 17.90 -32.31 -8.65
CA PRO A 153 19.16 -32.58 -7.95
C PRO A 153 19.07 -32.40 -6.43
N ALA A 154 18.34 -31.40 -5.94
CA ALA A 154 18.22 -31.15 -4.50
C ALA A 154 17.50 -32.27 -3.75
N ILE A 155 16.53 -32.96 -4.39
CA ILE A 155 15.80 -34.08 -3.78
C ILE A 155 16.57 -35.39 -3.89
N LEU A 156 17.12 -35.70 -5.08
CA LEU A 156 17.71 -37.01 -5.35
C LEU A 156 19.16 -37.14 -4.87
N SER A 157 19.90 -36.04 -4.81
CA SER A 157 21.35 -36.04 -4.52
C SER A 157 21.75 -35.07 -3.41
N GLY A 158 20.85 -34.22 -2.94
CA GLY A 158 21.12 -33.19 -1.95
C GLY A 158 20.37 -33.39 -0.64
N ASP A 159 20.48 -32.40 0.25
CA ASP A 159 19.84 -32.39 1.57
C ASP A 159 18.32 -32.12 1.51
N GLY A 160 17.65 -32.35 0.39
CA GLY A 160 16.25 -31.99 0.15
C GLY A 160 15.29 -32.59 1.19
N PHE A 161 15.53 -33.84 1.62
CA PHE A 161 14.75 -34.47 2.68
C PHE A 161 14.96 -33.81 4.06
N VAL A 162 16.18 -33.34 4.36
CA VAL A 162 16.47 -32.62 5.61
C VAL A 162 15.75 -31.27 5.62
N TRP A 163 15.79 -30.53 4.50
CA TRP A 163 15.06 -29.28 4.34
C TRP A 163 13.55 -29.46 4.41
N MET A 164 13.01 -30.54 3.83
CA MET A 164 11.59 -30.89 3.95
C MET A 164 11.21 -31.19 5.40
N GLY A 165 12.07 -31.92 6.13
CA GLY A 165 11.89 -32.17 7.56
C GLY A 165 11.85 -30.88 8.39
N TYR A 166 12.79 -29.96 8.17
CA TYR A 166 12.75 -28.65 8.84
C TYR A 166 11.49 -27.85 8.48
N GLY A 167 11.06 -27.88 7.22
CA GLY A 167 9.80 -27.24 6.81
C GLY A 167 8.58 -27.81 7.52
N ALA A 168 8.50 -29.14 7.65
CA ALA A 168 7.44 -29.82 8.40
C ALA A 168 7.48 -29.46 9.89
N VAL A 169 8.66 -29.42 10.51
CA VAL A 169 8.80 -29.03 11.93
C VAL A 169 8.36 -27.58 12.14
N ILE A 170 8.85 -26.64 11.34
CA ILE A 170 8.54 -25.21 11.50
C ILE A 170 7.04 -24.92 11.27
N THR A 171 6.34 -25.74 10.48
CA THR A 171 4.90 -25.57 10.21
C THR A 171 4.00 -26.32 11.19
N LEU A 172 4.31 -27.58 11.49
CA LEU A 172 3.48 -28.43 12.37
C LEU A 172 3.68 -28.12 13.85
N LEU A 173 4.91 -27.82 14.27
CA LEU A 173 5.23 -27.65 15.69
C LEU A 173 4.50 -26.44 16.32
N PRO A 174 4.43 -25.25 15.69
CA PRO A 174 3.62 -24.15 16.22
C PRO A 174 2.12 -24.46 16.26
N LEU A 175 1.60 -25.16 15.26
CA LEU A 175 0.19 -25.56 15.22
C LEU A 175 -0.15 -26.51 16.38
N LEU A 176 0.70 -27.51 16.62
CA LEU A 176 0.51 -28.47 17.72
C LEU A 176 0.67 -27.80 19.09
N LEU A 177 1.61 -26.87 19.26
CA LEU A 177 1.82 -26.15 20.52
C LEU A 177 0.68 -25.18 20.86
N ILE A 178 0.01 -24.61 19.86
CA ILE A 178 -1.09 -23.64 20.06
C ILE A 178 -2.45 -24.34 20.16
N SER A 179 -2.61 -25.52 19.54
CA SER A 179 -3.86 -26.30 19.59
C SER A 179 -4.04 -27.14 20.87
N PHE A 180 -3.00 -27.29 21.70
CA PHE A 180 -3.09 -27.88 23.05
C PHE A 180 -3.06 -26.77 24.11
#